data_AF-A0A8S0VG34-F1
#
_entry.id   AF-A0A8S0VG34-F1
#
_cell.length_a   1.000
_cell.length_b   1.000
_cell.length_c   1.000
_cell.angle_alpha   90.00
_cell.angle_beta   90.00
_cell.angle_gamma   90.00
#
_symmetry.space_group_name_H-M   'P 1'
#
loop_
_entity.id
_entity.type
_entity.pdbx_description
1 polymer ?
#
loop_
_entity_poly.entity_id
_entity_poly.type
_entity_poly.pdbx_seq_one_letter_code
_entity_poly.pdbx_strand_id
1 'polypeptide(L)'
;MGRKKPSTYENDNVTTTQGGHGGGKLNVKAWKTLWRFFIRRRRSIAKSIEDITKEITHAVSCIPLASIDISLGTREDIDQLVDNMRNDKFRAAIAEEKILGKIESGTQERNVDRSYAYNLLVSIAKAVGVPTD
;
A
#
# COMPACT_ATOMS: atom_id res chain seq x y z
N MET A 1 -61.60 15.61 17.34
CA MET A 1 -62.80 15.01 17.97
C MET A 1 -63.02 13.62 17.39
N GLY A 2 -63.27 12.60 18.22
CA GLY A 2 -63.78 11.27 17.79
C GLY A 2 -62.75 10.13 17.91
N ARG A 3 -62.58 9.54 19.11
CA ARG A 3 -63.11 8.22 19.56
C ARG A 3 -62.58 7.02 18.73
N LYS A 4 -62.22 5.84 19.25
CA LYS A 4 -61.94 5.20 20.55
C LYS A 4 -61.33 3.82 20.14
N LYS A 5 -60.49 3.22 20.99
CA LYS A 5 -59.77 1.94 20.80
C LYS A 5 -60.70 0.68 20.90
N PRO A 6 -60.16 -0.54 21.15
CA PRO A 6 -59.76 -1.60 20.21
C PRO A 6 -60.65 -2.85 20.40
N SER A 7 -60.55 -3.91 19.58
CA SER A 7 -61.17 -5.20 19.98
C SER A 7 -60.50 -6.37 19.26
N THR A 8 -59.63 -7.10 19.94
CA THR A 8 -59.90 -8.35 20.70
C THR A 8 -60.11 -9.52 19.75
N TYR A 9 -59.07 -10.35 19.68
CA TYR A 9 -59.11 -11.69 19.14
C TYR A 9 -59.75 -12.60 20.20
N GLU A 10 -60.94 -13.06 19.90
CA GLU A 10 -61.73 -14.05 20.64
C GLU A 10 -62.81 -14.50 19.65
N ASN A 11 -63.16 -15.74 19.39
CA ASN A 11 -62.67 -17.07 19.73
C ASN A 11 -63.36 -18.01 18.72
N ASP A 12 -62.94 -19.28 18.73
CA ASP A 12 -63.73 -20.43 18.32
C ASP A 12 -63.98 -20.63 16.82
N ASN A 13 -63.38 -21.69 16.27
CA ASN A 13 -64.14 -22.92 16.07
C ASN A 13 -63.19 -24.09 15.81
N VAL A 14 -63.02 -24.89 16.86
CA VAL A 14 -62.62 -26.30 16.79
C VAL A 14 -63.76 -27.08 16.13
N THR A 15 -63.49 -27.83 15.06
CA THR A 15 -63.78 -29.28 14.97
C THR A 15 -63.44 -29.85 13.58
N THR A 16 -62.46 -30.76 13.61
CA THR A 16 -62.49 -32.11 13.04
C THR A 16 -63.25 -32.37 11.74
N THR A 17 -62.52 -32.76 10.69
CA THR A 17 -62.90 -33.95 9.91
C THR A 17 -61.66 -34.65 9.36
N GLN A 18 -61.46 -35.87 9.85
CA GLN A 18 -60.55 -36.87 9.32
C GLN A 18 -61.13 -37.45 8.02
N GLY A 19 -60.25 -37.70 7.03
CA GLY A 19 -60.50 -38.67 5.96
C GLY A 19 -60.97 -38.09 4.63
N GLY A 20 -60.13 -38.16 3.60
CA GLY A 20 -60.55 -37.87 2.23
C GLY A 20 -59.39 -37.62 1.28
N HIS A 21 -58.98 -38.67 0.59
CA HIS A 21 -57.97 -38.70 -0.48
C HIS A 21 -58.16 -37.56 -1.50
N GLY A 22 -57.26 -36.57 -1.49
CA GLY A 22 -57.27 -35.42 -2.42
C GLY A 22 -55.89 -35.18 -3.02
N GLY A 23 -55.56 -35.93 -4.07
CA GLY A 23 -54.30 -35.82 -4.79
C GLY A 23 -54.01 -34.42 -5.33
N GLY A 24 -52.88 -33.85 -4.91
CA GLY A 24 -51.83 -33.42 -5.85
C GLY A 24 -52.12 -32.32 -6.87
N LYS A 25 -52.75 -31.19 -6.51
CA LYS A 25 -52.91 -30.03 -7.44
C LYS A 25 -52.26 -28.71 -7.02
N LEU A 26 -51.47 -28.68 -5.94
CA LEU A 26 -50.84 -27.44 -5.43
C LEU A 26 -49.33 -27.31 -5.67
N ASN A 27 -48.68 -28.29 -6.30
CA ASN A 27 -47.22 -28.35 -6.37
C ASN A 27 -46.65 -27.68 -7.65
N VAL A 28 -47.28 -27.85 -8.81
CA VAL A 28 -46.74 -27.34 -10.10
C VAL A 28 -46.58 -25.81 -10.13
N LYS A 29 -47.53 -25.06 -9.54
CA LYS A 29 -47.45 -23.59 -9.46
C LYS A 29 -46.30 -23.13 -8.56
N ALA A 30 -46.11 -23.80 -7.42
CA ALA A 30 -45.03 -23.48 -6.49
C ALA A 30 -43.65 -23.73 -7.12
N TRP A 31 -43.47 -24.86 -7.81
CA TRP A 31 -42.22 -25.20 -8.49
C TRP A 31 -41.93 -24.29 -9.68
N LYS A 32 -42.96 -23.89 -10.42
CA LYS A 32 -42.84 -22.89 -11.50
C LYS A 32 -42.40 -21.52 -10.95
N THR A 33 -42.92 -21.10 -9.80
CA THR A 33 -42.53 -19.85 -9.14
C THR A 33 -41.11 -19.92 -8.60
N LEU A 34 -40.72 -21.03 -7.97
CA LEU A 34 -39.35 -21.27 -7.50
C LEU A 34 -38.35 -21.26 -8.65
N TRP A 35 -38.62 -21.97 -9.75
CA TRP A 35 -37.74 -21.97 -10.92
C TRP A 35 -37.57 -20.56 -11.50
N ARG A 36 -38.67 -19.81 -11.66
CA ARG A 36 -38.61 -18.40 -12.09
C ARG A 36 -37.75 -17.54 -11.17
N PHE A 37 -37.87 -17.73 -9.85
CA PHE A 37 -37.03 -17.04 -8.87
C PHE A 37 -35.55 -17.40 -9.03
N PHE A 38 -35.23 -18.70 -9.17
CA PHE A 38 -33.85 -19.16 -9.36
C PHE A 38 -33.21 -18.62 -10.64
N ILE A 39 -33.92 -18.63 -11.77
CA ILE A 39 -33.40 -18.05 -13.03
C ILE A 39 -33.12 -16.57 -12.85
N ARG A 40 -34.07 -15.82 -12.27
CA ARG A 40 -33.93 -14.37 -12.07
C ARG A 40 -32.75 -14.07 -11.15
N ARG A 41 -32.58 -14.84 -10.08
CA ARG A 41 -31.48 -14.67 -9.13
C ARG A 41 -30.12 -14.98 -9.75
N ARG A 42 -29.99 -16.08 -10.53
CA ARG A 42 -28.74 -16.37 -11.25
C ARG A 42 -28.37 -15.27 -12.24
N ARG A 43 -29.34 -14.75 -13.00
CA ARG A 43 -29.09 -13.63 -13.93
C ARG A 43 -28.68 -12.36 -13.20
N SER A 44 -29.31 -12.04 -12.07
CA SER A 44 -28.95 -10.89 -11.25
C SER A 44 -27.54 -11.01 -10.66
N ILE A 45 -27.16 -12.19 -10.18
CA ILE A 45 -25.81 -12.44 -9.66
C ILE A 45 -24.77 -12.33 -10.78
N ALA A 46 -25.04 -12.96 -11.93
CA ALA A 46 -24.13 -12.87 -13.09
C ALA A 46 -23.94 -11.43 -13.56
N LYS A 47 -25.02 -10.64 -13.59
CA LYS A 47 -24.96 -9.21 -13.94
C LYS A 47 -24.13 -8.41 -12.94
N SER A 48 -24.33 -8.64 -11.64
CA SER A 48 -23.53 -7.98 -10.61
C SER A 48 -22.04 -8.32 -10.71
N ILE A 49 -21.68 -9.56 -11.02
CA ILE A 49 -20.29 -9.97 -11.22
C ILE A 49 -19.70 -9.27 -12.45
N GLU A 50 -20.45 -9.21 -13.56
CA GLU A 50 -20.03 -8.50 -14.77
C GLU A 50 -19.76 -7.02 -14.48
N ASP A 51 -20.67 -6.35 -13.78
CA ASP A 51 -20.58 -4.93 -13.50
C ASP A 51 -19.39 -4.63 -12.54
N ILE A 52 -19.21 -5.43 -11.48
CA ILE A 52 -18.05 -5.32 -10.57
C ILE A 52 -16.74 -5.57 -11.33
N THR A 53 -16.70 -6.56 -12.21
CA THR A 53 -15.48 -6.88 -12.98
C THR A 53 -15.12 -5.74 -13.93
N LYS A 54 -16.10 -5.08 -14.54
CA LYS A 54 -15.88 -3.88 -15.36
C LYS A 54 -15.34 -2.72 -14.54
N GLU A 55 -15.88 -2.50 -13.35
CA GLU A 55 -15.40 -1.45 -12.45
C GLU A 55 -13.96 -1.71 -11.99
N ILE A 56 -13.62 -2.95 -11.61
CA ILE A 56 -12.24 -3.35 -11.29
C ILE A 56 -11.32 -3.14 -12.50
N THR A 57 -11.74 -3.56 -13.69
CA THR A 57 -10.96 -3.40 -14.92
C THR A 57 -10.69 -1.92 -15.20
N HIS A 58 -11.72 -1.08 -15.05
CA HIS A 58 -11.59 0.36 -15.21
C HIS A 58 -10.64 0.96 -14.16
N ALA A 59 -10.82 0.63 -12.88
CA ALA A 59 -9.96 1.09 -11.80
C ALA A 59 -8.49 0.69 -12.01
N VAL A 60 -8.23 -0.56 -12.41
CA VAL A 60 -6.88 -1.05 -12.72
C VAL A 60 -6.30 -0.37 -13.96
N SER A 61 -7.12 -0.09 -14.99
CA SER A 61 -6.67 0.65 -16.17
C SER A 61 -6.31 2.11 -15.87
N CYS A 62 -6.89 2.69 -14.81
CA CYS A 62 -6.53 4.02 -14.31
C CYS A 62 -5.24 4.01 -13.49
N ILE A 63 -4.71 2.86 -13.09
CA ILE A 63 -3.42 2.77 -12.40
C ILE A 63 -2.33 2.94 -13.47
N PRO A 64 -1.50 3.99 -13.40
CA PRO A 64 -0.35 4.12 -14.29
C PRO A 64 0.70 3.10 -13.87
N LEU A 65 0.59 1.86 -14.37
CA LEU A 65 1.48 0.74 -14.02
C LEU A 65 2.95 1.08 -14.28
N ALA A 66 3.23 1.83 -15.36
CA ALA A 66 4.58 2.35 -15.64
C ALA A 66 5.10 3.28 -14.53
N SER A 67 4.24 4.04 -13.86
CA SER A 67 4.63 4.91 -12.74
C SER A 67 4.99 4.14 -11.49
N ILE A 68 4.45 2.93 -11.28
CA ILE A 68 4.77 2.09 -10.12
C ILE A 68 6.18 1.53 -10.27
N ASP A 69 6.53 1.06 -11.47
CA ASP A 69 7.86 0.51 -11.78
C ASP A 69 8.94 1.61 -11.73
N ILE A 70 8.64 2.79 -12.30
CA ILE A 70 9.52 3.96 -12.21
C ILE A 70 9.70 4.41 -10.75
N SER A 71 8.65 4.36 -9.93
CA SER A 71 8.72 4.75 -8.49
C SER A 71 9.62 3.80 -7.67
N LEU A 72 9.64 2.52 -8.00
CA LEU A 72 10.52 1.53 -7.35
C LEU A 72 11.98 1.72 -7.76
N GLY A 73 12.27 1.86 -9.06
CA GLY A 73 13.64 2.10 -9.55
C GLY A 73 14.21 3.41 -9.02
N THR A 74 13.43 4.50 -9.06
CA THR A 74 13.88 5.81 -8.56
C THR A 74 14.15 5.82 -7.06
N ARG A 75 13.43 5.02 -6.26
CA ARG A 75 13.70 4.91 -4.82
C ARG A 75 15.04 4.22 -4.55
N GLU A 76 15.34 3.13 -5.25
CA GLU A 76 16.63 2.43 -5.11
C GLU A 76 17.78 3.36 -5.52
N ASP A 77 17.63 4.09 -6.63
CA ASP A 77 18.62 5.07 -7.08
C ASP A 77 18.86 6.19 -6.05
N ILE A 78 17.79 6.67 -5.40
CA ILE A 78 17.88 7.67 -4.33
C ILE A 78 18.58 7.10 -3.10
N ASP A 79 18.22 5.89 -2.67
CA ASP A 79 18.83 5.25 -1.50
C ASP A 79 20.34 5.00 -1.75
N GLN A 80 20.71 4.53 -2.94
CA GLN A 80 22.10 4.37 -3.35
C GLN A 80 22.85 5.71 -3.39
N LEU A 81 22.23 6.77 -3.90
CA LEU A 81 22.83 8.11 -3.93
C LEU A 81 23.07 8.64 -2.50
N VAL A 82 22.10 8.47 -1.61
CA VAL A 82 22.20 8.89 -0.20
C VAL A 82 23.35 8.16 0.50
N ASP A 83 23.49 6.84 0.28
CA ASP A 83 24.58 6.06 0.85
C ASP A 83 25.95 6.48 0.33
N ASN A 84 26.07 6.72 -0.98
CA ASN A 84 27.30 7.23 -1.59
C ASN A 84 27.68 8.60 -1.01
N MET A 85 26.73 9.54 -0.94
CA MET A 85 26.95 10.86 -0.37
C MET A 85 27.34 10.80 1.11
N ARG A 86 26.74 9.88 1.88
CA ARG A 86 27.06 9.69 3.30
C ARG A 86 28.48 9.14 3.47
N ASN A 87 28.86 8.17 2.66
CA ASN A 87 30.21 7.60 2.65
C ASN A 87 31.25 8.67 2.29
N ASP A 88 31.00 9.46 1.23
CA ASP A 88 31.91 10.52 0.82
C ASP A 88 32.03 11.62 1.87
N LYS A 89 30.92 12.04 2.50
CA LYS A 89 30.96 12.98 3.64
C LYS A 89 31.78 12.44 4.80
N PHE A 90 31.61 11.15 5.12
CA PHE A 90 32.37 10.51 6.20
C PHE A 90 33.87 10.45 5.88
N ARG A 91 34.23 10.08 4.64
CA ARG A 91 35.62 10.06 4.17
C ARG A 91 36.26 11.46 4.18
N ALA A 92 35.51 12.48 3.75
CA ALA A 92 35.95 13.86 3.79
C ALA A 92 36.21 14.32 5.23
N ALA A 93 35.28 14.04 6.15
CA ALA A 93 35.45 14.37 7.56
C ALA A 93 36.67 13.69 8.20
N ILE A 94 36.93 12.41 7.88
CA ILE A 94 38.14 11.71 8.34
C ILE A 94 39.41 12.39 7.80
N ALA A 95 39.42 12.79 6.52
CA ALA A 95 40.57 13.44 5.92
C ALA A 95 40.84 14.82 6.56
N GLU A 96 39.78 15.58 6.83
CA GLU A 96 39.83 16.86 7.52
C GLU A 96 40.36 16.71 8.96
N GLU A 97 39.83 15.78 9.74
CA GLU A 97 40.29 15.51 11.11
C GLU A 97 41.78 15.12 11.16
N LYS A 98 42.23 14.29 10.20
CA LYS A 98 43.64 13.93 10.08
C LYS A 98 44.54 15.14 9.78
N ILE A 99 44.05 16.10 8.99
CA ILE A 99 44.80 17.33 8.69
C ILE A 99 44.84 18.23 9.93
N LEU A 100 43.72 18.40 10.63
CA LEU A 100 43.64 19.15 11.89
C LEU A 100 44.62 18.60 12.92
N GLY A 101 44.65 17.28 13.12
CA GLY A 101 45.61 16.64 14.04
C GLY A 101 47.07 16.86 13.66
N LYS A 102 47.39 16.93 12.35
CA LYS A 102 48.73 17.34 11.91
C LYS A 102 48.99 18.81 12.26
N ILE A 103 48.09 19.73 11.92
CA ILE A 103 48.28 21.16 12.22
C ILE A 103 48.52 21.39 13.73
N GLU A 104 47.75 20.70 14.58
CA GLU A 104 47.92 20.77 16.02
C GLU A 104 49.28 20.24 16.48
N SER A 105 49.69 19.05 16.02
CA SER A 105 50.98 18.49 16.39
C SER A 105 52.16 19.34 15.91
N GLY A 106 52.12 19.82 14.67
CA GLY A 106 53.14 20.69 14.11
C GLY A 106 53.25 22.02 14.87
N THR A 107 52.14 22.55 15.37
CA THR A 107 52.11 23.77 16.19
C THR A 107 52.69 23.52 17.58
N GLN A 108 52.25 22.43 18.25
CA GLN A 108 52.70 22.07 19.59
C GLN A 108 54.20 21.74 19.63
N GLU A 109 54.70 21.03 18.62
CA GLU A 109 56.10 20.63 18.49
C GLU A 109 56.99 21.75 17.94
N ARG A 110 56.41 22.88 17.50
CA ARG A 110 57.11 23.95 16.75
C ARG A 110 57.89 23.40 15.55
N ASN A 111 57.26 22.50 14.81
CA ASN A 111 57.89 21.81 13.69
C ASN A 111 58.00 22.73 12.47
N VAL A 112 59.20 23.25 12.22
CA VAL A 112 59.54 24.10 11.06
C VAL A 112 60.17 23.32 9.91
N ASP A 113 60.14 21.99 9.96
CA ASP A 113 60.74 21.15 8.94
C ASP A 113 60.05 21.30 7.58
N ARG A 114 60.85 21.49 6.52
CA ARG A 114 60.34 21.71 5.17
C ARG A 114 59.62 20.48 4.61
N SER A 115 60.08 19.27 4.93
CA SER A 115 59.43 18.02 4.53
C SER A 115 58.08 17.87 5.23
N TYR A 116 58.01 18.27 6.51
CA TYR A 116 56.75 18.30 7.25
C TYR A 116 55.73 19.25 6.60
N ALA A 117 56.12 20.50 6.32
CA ALA A 117 55.25 21.48 5.66
C ALA A 117 54.80 21.01 4.27
N TYR A 118 55.69 20.42 3.49
CA TYR A 118 55.36 19.83 2.19
C TYR A 118 54.33 18.70 2.31
N ASN A 119 54.54 17.76 3.23
CA ASN A 119 53.61 16.65 3.47
C ASN A 119 52.23 17.12 3.98
N LEU A 120 52.18 18.21 4.74
CA LEU A 120 50.94 18.84 5.15
C LEU A 120 50.19 19.45 3.96
N LEU A 121 50.88 20.21 3.11
CA LEU A 121 50.30 20.78 1.88
C LEU A 121 49.79 19.70 0.93
N VAL A 122 50.54 18.61 0.74
CA VAL A 122 50.09 17.46 -0.06
C VAL A 122 48.85 16.79 0.56
N SER A 123 48.78 16.69 1.89
CA SER A 123 47.60 16.13 2.57
C SER A 123 46.37 17.00 2.38
N ILE A 124 46.52 18.33 2.45
CA ILE A 124 45.46 19.30 2.17
C ILE A 124 45.00 19.18 0.72
N ALA A 125 45.93 19.23 -0.24
CA ALA A 125 45.64 19.11 -1.66
C ALA A 125 44.83 17.84 -1.96
N LYS A 126 45.22 16.68 -1.40
CA LYS A 126 44.49 15.43 -1.56
C LYS A 126 43.08 15.46 -0.95
N ALA A 127 42.91 16.10 0.20
CA ALA A 127 41.59 16.22 0.84
C ALA A 127 40.65 17.16 0.06
N VAL A 128 41.17 18.21 -0.58
CA VAL A 128 40.40 19.11 -1.44
C VAL A 128 40.26 18.62 -2.89
N GLY A 129 40.80 17.43 -3.22
CA GLY A 129 40.71 16.83 -4.55
C GLY A 129 41.64 17.45 -5.59
N VAL A 130 42.69 18.15 -5.17
CA VAL A 130 43.73 18.69 -6.06
C VAL A 130 44.72 17.58 -6.40
N PRO A 131 45.01 17.31 -7.69
CA PRO A 131 46.03 16.35 -8.09
C PRO A 131 47.40 16.79 -7.60
N THR A 132 48.20 15.85 -7.09
CA THR A 132 49.51 16.11 -6.46
C THR A 132 50.68 15.48 -7.22
N ASP A 133 50.42 15.03 -8.44
CA ASP A 133 51.34 14.25 -9.29
C ASP A 133 51.84 15.11 -10.46
#